data_AF-A0A2M7GQA3-F1
#
_entry.id   AF-A0A2M7GQA3-F1
#
_cell.length_a   1.000
_cell.length_b   1.000
_cell.length_c   1.000
_cell.angle_alpha   90.00
_cell.angle_beta   90.00
_cell.angle_gamma   90.00
#
_symmetry.space_group_name_H-M   'P 1'
#
loop_
_entity.id
_entity.type
_entity.pdbx_description
1 polymer ?
#
loop_
_entity_poly.entity_id
_entity_poly.type
_entity_poly.pdbx_seq_one_letter_code
_entity_poly.pdbx_strand_id
1 'polypeptide(L)'
;MSNRDEPDRSNPEDRLADFEKRLSARLEIRNAEDRKYDRPKQGWAIGLRYGTEFMVGVLVGAAIGFLIDRIFNTLPFGLLIGTFLGFGAGTINVVRAAKELSERASRDK
;
A
#
# COMPACT_ATOMS: atom_id res chain seq x y z
N MET A 1 -0.25 58.15 -5.91
CA MET A 1 0.05 56.72 -6.14
C MET A 1 -1.25 55.95 -5.89
N SER A 2 -2.11 55.82 -6.91
CA SER A 2 -3.47 55.26 -6.76
C SER A 2 -3.59 53.98 -7.57
N ASN A 3 -3.54 52.88 -6.82
CA ASN A 3 -4.15 51.57 -7.01
C ASN A 3 -4.63 51.22 -8.44
N ARG A 4 -3.90 50.33 -9.11
CA ARG A 4 -4.34 49.64 -10.34
C ARG A 4 -4.17 48.14 -10.13
N ASP A 5 -5.09 47.55 -9.40
CA ASP A 5 -5.26 46.09 -9.33
C ASP A 5 -6.77 45.76 -9.15
N GLU A 6 -7.67 46.55 -9.76
CA GLU A 6 -9.07 46.16 -9.87
C GLU A 6 -9.24 45.22 -11.08
N PRO A 7 -9.71 43.98 -10.89
CA PRO A 7 -9.86 43.02 -11.98
C PRO A 7 -10.92 43.50 -12.97
N ASP A 8 -10.53 43.66 -14.23
CA ASP A 8 -11.39 44.13 -15.32
C ASP A 8 -12.33 42.98 -15.75
N ARG A 9 -13.59 43.06 -15.30
CA ARG A 9 -14.61 42.03 -15.54
C ARG A 9 -15.00 41.85 -17.02
N SER A 10 -14.50 42.70 -17.93
CA SER A 10 -14.72 42.58 -19.37
C SER A 10 -13.66 41.74 -20.08
N ASN A 11 -12.51 41.49 -19.44
CA ASN A 11 -11.41 40.72 -20.02
C ASN A 11 -11.68 39.20 -19.97
N PRO A 12 -11.62 38.47 -21.09
CA PRO A 12 -11.82 37.03 -21.13
C PRO A 12 -10.85 36.24 -20.24
N GLU A 13 -9.62 36.73 -20.09
CA GLU A 13 -8.58 36.08 -19.27
C GLU A 13 -8.94 36.06 -17.78
N ASP A 14 -9.51 37.15 -17.26
CA ASP A 14 -9.94 37.25 -15.86
C ASP A 14 -11.08 36.27 -15.54
N ARG A 15 -11.96 36.03 -16.51
CA ARG A 15 -13.06 35.04 -16.38
C ARG A 15 -12.54 33.61 -16.42
N LEU A 16 -11.54 33.33 -17.25
CA LEU A 16 -10.89 32.03 -17.31
C LEU A 16 -10.12 31.74 -16.03
N ALA A 17 -9.42 32.74 -15.50
CA ALA A 17 -8.72 32.63 -14.22
C ALA A 17 -9.68 32.34 -13.05
N ASP A 18 -10.84 33.01 -12.98
CA ASP A 18 -11.87 32.71 -11.97
C ASP A 18 -12.48 31.30 -12.17
N PHE A 19 -12.71 30.88 -13.41
CA PHE A 19 -13.22 29.54 -13.70
C PHE A 19 -12.22 28.44 -13.32
N GLU A 20 -10.95 28.60 -13.70
CA GLU A 20 -9.88 27.66 -13.37
C GLU A 20 -9.67 27.58 -11.86
N LYS A 21 -9.73 28.71 -11.15
CA LYS A 21 -9.67 28.77 -9.68
C LYS A 21 -10.83 28.02 -9.02
N ARG A 22 -12.04 28.10 -9.57
CA ARG A 22 -13.20 27.34 -9.07
C ARG A 22 -13.11 25.86 -9.41
N LEU A 23 -12.59 25.52 -10.58
CA LEU A 23 -12.42 24.14 -11.03
C LEU A 23 -11.34 23.43 -10.21
N SER A 24 -10.18 24.07 -10.02
CA SER A 24 -9.09 23.55 -9.18
C SER A 24 -9.54 23.38 -7.73
N ALA A 25 -10.25 24.35 -7.16
CA ALA A 25 -10.82 24.22 -5.82
C ALA A 25 -11.78 23.02 -5.69
N ARG A 26 -12.64 22.78 -6.69
CA ARG A 26 -13.55 21.61 -6.68
C ARG A 26 -12.82 20.29 -6.87
N LEU A 27 -11.81 20.25 -7.74
CA LEU A 27 -10.97 19.07 -7.95
C LEU A 27 -10.14 18.74 -6.71
N GLU A 28 -9.63 19.75 -6.00
CA GLU A 28 -8.88 19.58 -4.76
C GLU A 28 -9.75 19.01 -3.64
N ILE A 29 -10.99 19.51 -3.48
CA ILE A 29 -11.96 18.96 -2.53
C ILE A 29 -12.29 17.49 -2.86
N ARG A 30 -12.60 17.20 -4.13
CA ARG A 30 -12.92 15.84 -4.57
C ARG A 30 -11.74 14.88 -4.36
N ASN A 31 -10.54 15.30 -4.77
CA ASN A 31 -9.32 14.52 -4.56
C ASN A 31 -9.02 14.32 -3.07
N ALA A 32 -9.29 15.30 -2.21
CA ALA A 32 -9.11 15.16 -0.77
C ALA A 32 -10.10 14.15 -0.16
N GLU A 33 -11.36 14.12 -0.62
CA GLU A 33 -12.36 13.15 -0.20
C GLU A 33 -12.03 11.73 -0.71
N ASP A 34 -11.69 11.59 -1.99
CA ASP A 34 -11.31 10.31 -2.60
C ASP A 34 -10.06 9.73 -1.93
N ARG A 35 -9.01 10.54 -1.71
CA ARG A 35 -7.81 10.11 -0.97
C ARG A 35 -8.14 9.67 0.46
N LYS A 36 -9.13 10.27 1.12
CA LYS A 36 -9.52 9.92 2.49
C LYS A 36 -10.29 8.59 2.53
N TYR A 37 -11.07 8.31 1.48
CA TYR A 37 -11.84 7.08 1.34
C TYR A 37 -11.00 5.88 0.85
N ASP A 38 -10.00 6.13 -0.01
CA ASP A 38 -9.15 5.07 -0.57
C ASP A 38 -7.97 4.69 0.32
N ARG A 39 -7.44 5.61 1.16
CA ARG A 39 -6.36 5.28 2.10
C ARG A 39 -6.65 4.07 3.01
N PRO A 40 -7.82 3.97 3.67
CA PRO A 40 -8.11 2.81 4.50
C PRO A 40 -8.27 1.51 3.69
N LYS A 41 -8.83 1.59 2.47
CA LYS A 41 -8.97 0.43 1.57
C LYS A 41 -7.61 -0.07 1.08
N GLN A 42 -6.70 0.85 0.76
CA GLN A 42 -5.35 0.54 0.29
C GLN A 42 -4.53 -0.15 1.38
N GLY A 43 -4.60 0.32 2.63
CA GLY A 43 -3.94 -0.33 3.77
C GLY A 43 -4.44 -1.75 4.03
N TRP A 44 -5.74 -1.99 3.93
CA TRP A 44 -6.36 -3.32 4.07
C TRP A 44 -5.93 -4.28 2.94
N ALA A 45 -5.98 -3.84 1.68
CA ALA A 45 -5.59 -4.68 0.55
C ALA A 45 -4.10 -5.07 0.62
N ILE A 46 -3.24 -4.13 1.03
CA ILE A 46 -1.81 -4.36 1.26
C ILE A 46 -1.60 -5.36 2.40
N GLY A 47 -2.27 -5.16 3.54
CA GLY A 47 -2.18 -6.05 4.69
C GLY A 47 -2.64 -7.47 4.39
N LEU A 48 -3.76 -7.63 3.67
CA LEU A 48 -4.26 -8.93 3.26
C LEU A 48 -3.31 -9.64 2.31
N ARG A 49 -2.79 -8.96 1.29
CA ARG A 49 -1.85 -9.56 0.33
C ARG A 49 -0.59 -10.08 1.05
N TYR A 50 0.06 -9.24 1.86
CA TYR A 50 1.26 -9.66 2.57
C TYR A 50 0.97 -10.69 3.67
N GLY A 51 -0.18 -10.59 4.33
CA GLY A 51 -0.64 -11.59 5.29
C GLY A 51 -0.87 -12.96 4.64
N THR A 52 -1.48 -13.00 3.45
CA THR A 52 -1.67 -14.23 2.69
C THR A 52 -0.35 -14.79 2.19
N GLU A 53 0.55 -13.96 1.66
CA GLU A 53 1.90 -14.39 1.23
C GLU A 53 2.68 -15.03 2.39
N PHE A 54 2.62 -14.43 3.58
CA PHE A 54 3.20 -14.99 4.79
C PHE A 54 2.56 -16.32 5.21
N MET A 55 1.22 -16.35 5.28
CA MET A 55 0.47 -17.53 5.70
C MET A 55 0.71 -18.72 4.77
N VAL A 56 0.78 -18.48 3.46
CA VAL A 56 1.12 -19.50 2.47
C VAL A 56 2.52 -20.06 2.73
N GLY A 57 3.51 -19.20 3.00
CA GLY A 57 4.88 -19.65 3.32
C GLY A 57 4.94 -20.58 4.54
N VAL A 58 4.23 -20.20 5.61
CA VAL A 58 4.15 -21.02 6.83
C VAL A 58 3.44 -22.34 6.57
N LEU A 59 2.29 -22.33 5.89
CA LEU A 59 1.51 -23.53 5.61
C LEU A 59 2.27 -24.50 4.69
N VAL A 60 2.97 -23.99 3.68
CA VAL A 60 3.82 -24.80 2.80
C VAL A 60 4.97 -25.42 3.60
N GLY A 61 5.65 -24.64 4.44
CA GLY A 61 6.73 -25.14 5.30
C GLY A 61 6.25 -26.23 6.27
N ALA A 62 5.10 -26.02 6.90
CA ALA A 62 4.47 -26.99 7.79
C ALA A 62 4.04 -28.26 7.04
N ALA A 63 3.47 -28.14 5.84
CA ALA A 63 3.08 -29.28 5.01
C ALA A 63 4.28 -30.12 4.57
N ILE A 64 5.37 -29.47 4.16
CA ILE A 64 6.64 -30.15 3.82
C ILE A 64 7.22 -30.83 5.08
N GLY A 65 7.25 -30.13 6.21
CA GLY A 65 7.73 -30.68 7.46
C GLY A 65 6.94 -31.90 7.93
N PHE A 66 5.61 -31.85 7.79
CA PHE A 66 4.73 -32.97 8.07
C PHE A 66 4.99 -34.17 7.14
N LEU A 67 5.21 -33.92 5.85
CA LEU A 67 5.53 -34.99 4.89
C LEU A 67 6.86 -35.67 5.23
N ILE A 68 7.88 -34.89 5.59
CA ILE A 68 9.16 -35.42 6.07
C ILE A 68 8.94 -36.29 7.30
N ASP A 69 8.21 -35.78 8.29
CA ASP A 69 7.96 -36.55 9.50
C ASP A 69 7.21 -37.86 9.23
N ARG A 70 6.29 -37.87 8.26
CA ARG A 70 5.54 -39.06 7.88
C ARG A 70 6.43 -40.13 7.24
N ILE A 71 7.43 -39.73 6.46
CA ILE A 71 8.33 -40.65 5.75
C ILE A 71 9.41 -41.20 6.70
N PHE A 72 9.95 -40.34 7.57
CA PHE A 72 11.07 -40.69 8.45
C PHE A 72 10.63 -41.09 9.87
N ASN A 73 9.34 -41.10 10.18
CA ASN A 73 8.79 -41.28 11.53
C ASN A 73 9.41 -40.34 12.57
N THR A 74 9.78 -39.12 12.15
CA THR A 74 10.43 -38.11 12.99
C THR A 74 9.44 -37.15 13.65
N LEU A 75 8.13 -37.42 13.63
CA LEU A 75 7.14 -36.52 14.24
C LEU A 75 7.54 -36.17 15.69
N PRO A 76 7.62 -34.89 16.08
CA PRO A 76 7.25 -33.67 15.34
C PRO A 76 8.43 -32.82 14.80
N PHE A 77 9.64 -33.37 14.69
CA PHE A 77 10.85 -32.57 14.42
C PHE A 77 10.85 -31.90 13.04
N GLY A 78 10.46 -32.61 11.99
CA GLY A 78 10.35 -32.10 10.63
C GLY A 78 9.27 -31.03 10.51
N LEU A 79 8.11 -31.21 11.16
CA LEU A 79 7.06 -30.21 11.24
C LEU A 79 7.55 -28.95 11.97
N LEU A 80 8.27 -29.11 13.08
CA LEU A 80 8.84 -27.99 13.84
C LEU A 80 9.80 -27.18 12.95
N ILE A 81 10.80 -27.84 12.38
CA ILE A 81 11.81 -27.20 11.53
C ILE A 81 11.16 -26.59 10.29
N GLY A 82 10.28 -27.33 9.60
CA GLY A 82 9.57 -26.87 8.40
C GLY A 82 8.69 -25.66 8.67
N THR A 83 8.01 -25.61 9.82
CA THR A 83 7.19 -24.46 10.23
C THR A 83 8.08 -23.24 10.51
N PHE A 84 9.19 -23.39 11.24
CA PHE A 84 10.13 -22.29 11.47
C PHE A 84 10.78 -21.80 10.18
N LEU A 85 11.11 -22.70 9.26
CA LEU A 85 11.66 -22.37 7.95
C LEU A 85 10.63 -21.58 7.11
N GLY A 86 9.38 -22.04 7.07
CA GLY A 86 8.27 -21.36 6.41
C GLY A 86 7.97 -19.99 7.02
N PHE A 87 8.01 -19.87 8.35
CA PHE A 87 7.90 -18.61 9.07
C PHE A 87 9.04 -17.65 8.74
N GLY A 88 10.28 -18.13 8.72
CA GLY A 88 11.46 -17.34 8.37
C GLY A 88 11.35 -16.82 6.93
N ALA A 89 11.01 -17.69 5.98
CA ALA A 89 10.80 -17.33 4.58
C ALA A 89 9.66 -16.31 4.43
N GLY A 90 8.52 -16.54 5.08
CA GLY A 90 7.38 -15.62 5.08
C GLY A 90 7.74 -14.24 5.66
N THR A 91 8.47 -14.22 6.78
CA THR A 91 8.92 -12.97 7.43
C THR A 91 9.84 -12.18 6.51
N ILE A 92 10.80 -12.85 5.85
CA ILE A 92 11.70 -12.21 4.88
C ILE A 92 10.90 -11.60 3.71
N ASN A 93 9.88 -12.30 3.21
CA ASN A 93 9.02 -11.80 2.14
C ASN A 93 8.25 -10.54 2.57
N VAL A 94 7.63 -10.56 3.75
CA VAL A 94 6.88 -9.40 4.29
C VAL A 94 7.81 -8.21 4.52
N VAL A 95 8.99 -8.42 5.08
CA VAL A 95 9.97 -7.34 5.30
C VAL A 95 10.43 -6.73 3.99
N ARG A 96 10.69 -7.56 2.96
CA ARG A 96 11.04 -7.07 1.61
C ARG A 96 9.91 -6.23 1.02
N ALA A 97 8.68 -6.74 1.09
CA ALA A 97 7.48 -6.04 0.65
C ALA A 97 7.28 -4.69 1.36
N ALA A 98 7.49 -4.64 2.67
CA ALA A 98 7.40 -3.41 3.46
C ALA A 98 8.48 -2.39 3.06
N LYS A 99 9.71 -2.85 2.80
CA LYS A 99 10.80 -2.01 2.30
C LYS A 99 10.48 -1.42 0.94
N GLU A 100 10.02 -2.23 -0.01
CA GLU A 100 9.62 -1.77 -1.35
C GLU A 100 8.49 -0.72 -1.28
N LEU A 101 7.52 -0.91 -0.38
CA LEU A 101 6.45 0.06 -0.18
C LEU A 101 6.98 1.39 0.37
N SER A 102 7.90 1.34 1.35
CA SER A 102 8.54 2.53 1.92
C SER A 102 9.36 3.30 0.88
N GLU A 103 10.12 2.59 0.03
CA GLU A 103 10.91 3.18 -1.06
C GLU A 103 10.05 3.81 -2.15
N ARG A 104 8.89 3.22 -2.46
CA ARG A 104 7.92 3.83 -3.40
C ARG A 104 7.32 5.10 -2.80
N ALA A 105 6.98 5.08 -1.51
CA ALA A 105 6.40 6.23 -0.82
C ALA A 105 7.39 7.40 -0.68
N SER A 106 8.69 7.14 -0.60
CA SER A 106 9.72 8.18 -0.56
C SER A 106 10.12 8.73 -1.94
N ARG A 107 9.91 7.98 -3.02
CA ARG A 107 10.14 8.44 -4.40
C ARG A 107 9.02 9.34 -4.94
N ASP A 108 7.82 9.20 -4.40
CA ASP A 108 6.62 9.97 -4.80
C ASP A 108 6.47 11.29 -4.01
N LYS A 109 7.47 11.64 -3.19
CA LYS A 109 7.55 12.85 -2.38
C LYS A 109 8.62 13.79 -2.92
#